data_AF-A0A345GYF6-F1
#
_entry.id   AF-A0A345GYF6-F1
#
_cell.length_a   1.000
_cell.length_b   1.000
_cell.length_c   1.000
_cell.angle_alpha   90.00
_cell.angle_beta   90.00
_cell.angle_gamma   90.00
#
_symmetry.space_group_name_H-M   'P 1'
#
loop_
_entity.id
_entity.type
_entity.pdbx_description
1 polymer ?
#
loop_
_entity_poly.entity_id
_entity_poly.type
_entity_poly.pdbx_seq_one_letter_code
_entity_poly.pdbx_strand_id
1 'polypeptide(L)'
;MIKRALLLTIILHSIIFIGIPEAHGYVVMVMFDFISIPAIIRNGIEFSKGSFLGNSLMLIGLISLIGKIILIRKLFSKKIAEKKVAIYIGLVLLFVAFIVIIIGVLQIDTFLVAVTFGSGIPFLMYAGRVVYLLQKK
;
A
#
# COMPACT_ATOMS: atom_id res chain seq x y z
N MET A 1 4.47 8.49 20.63
CA MET A 1 3.22 7.78 20.25
C MET A 1 2.98 7.77 18.74
N ILE A 2 2.82 8.92 18.08
CA ILE A 2 2.52 8.97 16.63
C ILE A 2 3.54 8.24 15.74
N LYS A 3 4.85 8.38 16.02
CA LYS A 3 5.91 7.67 15.28
C LYS A 3 5.74 6.15 15.30
N ARG A 4 5.34 5.59 16.45
CA ARG A 4 5.09 4.14 16.58
C ARG A 4 3.86 3.71 15.78
N ALA A 5 2.78 4.49 15.84
CA ALA A 5 1.58 4.23 15.05
C ALA A 5 1.89 4.27 13.54
N LEU A 6 2.66 5.26 13.10
CA LEU A 6 3.05 5.44 11.70
C LEU A 6 3.98 4.32 11.20
N LEU A 7 4.93 3.88 12.03
CA LEU A 7 5.76 2.71 11.76
C LEU A 7 4.91 1.45 11.60
N LEU A 8 3.96 1.22 12.52
CA LEU A 8 3.05 0.08 12.45
C LEU A 8 2.14 0.15 11.22
N THR A 9 1.65 1.33 10.83
CA THR A 9 0.90 1.49 9.58
C THR A 9 1.71 1.04 8.36
N ILE A 10 3.00 1.42 8.29
CA ILE A 10 3.89 1.01 7.19
C ILE A 10 4.06 -0.51 7.18
N ILE A 11 4.39 -1.11 8.33
CA ILE A 11 4.63 -2.56 8.44
C ILE A 11 3.36 -3.35 8.10
N LEU A 12 2.22 -2.95 8.66
CA LEU A 12 0.94 -3.62 8.44
C LEU A 12 0.49 -3.52 6.99
N HIS A 13 0.76 -2.39 6.31
CA HIS A 13 0.52 -2.27 4.87
C HIS A 13 1.46 -3.15 4.05
N SER A 14 2.73 -3.25 4.46
CA SER A 14 3.72 -4.09 3.80
C SER A 14 3.42 -5.59 3.85
N ILE A 15 2.66 -6.06 4.84
CA ILE A 15 2.33 -7.49 5.02
C ILE A 15 0.95 -7.90 4.48
N ILE A 16 0.26 -7.00 3.76
CA ILE A 16 -1.03 -7.33 3.13
C ILE A 16 -0.81 -8.43 2.10
N PHE A 17 -1.64 -9.48 2.17
CA PHE A 17 -1.63 -10.57 1.20
C PHE A 17 -2.42 -10.16 -0.03
N ILE A 18 -1.88 -10.45 -1.21
CA ILE A 18 -2.47 -10.14 -2.51
C ILE A 18 -2.53 -11.45 -3.29
N GLY A 19 -3.73 -11.86 -3.66
CA GLY A 19 -3.94 -13.06 -4.47
C GLY A 19 -3.49 -12.84 -5.92
N ILE A 20 -2.69 -13.78 -6.46
CA ILE A 20 -2.33 -13.82 -7.88
C ILE A 20 -3.13 -14.96 -8.55
N PRO A 21 -4.03 -14.65 -9.50
CA PRO A 21 -4.92 -15.66 -10.09
C PRO A 21 -4.17 -16.72 -10.88
N GLU A 22 -3.18 -16.29 -11.66
CA GLU A 22 -2.48 -17.14 -12.64
C GLU A 22 -1.46 -18.09 -11.98
N ALA A 23 -1.10 -17.84 -10.72
CA ALA A 23 -0.05 -18.58 -10.01
C ALA A 23 -0.57 -19.42 -8.83
N HIS A 24 -1.89 -19.47 -8.60
CA HIS A 24 -2.51 -20.16 -7.44
C HIS A 24 -1.82 -19.83 -6.10
N GLY A 25 -1.39 -18.58 -5.93
CA GLY A 25 -0.53 -18.18 -4.81
C GLY A 25 -0.85 -16.79 -4.28
N TYR A 26 -0.32 -16.50 -3.08
CA TYR A 26 -0.39 -15.19 -2.46
C TYR A 26 0.99 -14.56 -2.46
N VAL A 27 1.02 -13.26 -2.77
CA VAL A 27 2.21 -12.44 -2.67
C VAL A 27 1.95 -11.34 -1.65
N VAL A 28 3.00 -10.94 -0.96
CA VAL A 28 2.90 -9.91 0.07
C VAL A 28 3.17 -8.54 -0.56
N MET A 29 2.46 -7.50 -0.17
CA MET A 29 2.55 -6.14 -0.74
C MET A 29 3.99 -5.61 -0.87
N VAL A 30 4.85 -5.89 0.12
CA VAL A 30 6.27 -5.49 0.05
C VAL A 30 7.02 -6.13 -1.12
N MET A 31 6.69 -7.37 -1.51
CA MET A 31 7.31 -8.02 -2.67
C MET A 31 6.89 -7.29 -3.96
N PHE A 32 5.63 -6.88 -4.07
CA PHE A 32 5.16 -6.06 -5.19
C PHE A 32 5.86 -4.71 -5.26
N ASP A 33 6.08 -4.05 -4.12
CA ASP A 33 6.84 -2.80 -4.08
C ASP A 33 8.22 -2.96 -4.72
N PHE A 34 8.94 -4.04 -4.39
CA PHE A 34 10.29 -4.29 -4.91
C PHE A 34 10.32 -4.77 -6.35
N ILE A 35 9.38 -5.65 -6.75
CA ILE A 35 9.30 -6.17 -8.13
C ILE A 35 8.88 -5.06 -9.10
N SER A 36 8.10 -4.08 -8.65
CA SER A 36 7.63 -2.98 -9.51
C SER A 36 8.76 -2.13 -10.08
N ILE A 37 9.84 -1.90 -9.32
CA ILE A 37 10.98 -1.06 -9.73
C ILE A 37 11.67 -1.61 -10.99
N PRO A 38 12.27 -2.81 -10.99
CA PRO A 38 12.95 -3.33 -12.17
C PRO A 38 11.98 -3.58 -13.33
N ALA A 39 10.73 -3.94 -13.06
CA ALA A 39 9.74 -4.19 -14.09
C ALA A 39 9.42 -2.91 -14.89
N ILE A 40 9.22 -1.78 -14.21
CA ILE A 40 8.92 -0.49 -14.87
C ILE A 40 10.17 0.11 -15.53
N ILE A 41 11.37 -0.11 -14.99
CA ILE A 41 12.61 0.30 -15.64
C ILE A 41 12.82 -0.45 -16.96
N ARG A 42 12.54 -1.76 -16.99
CA ARG A 42 12.76 -2.60 -18.18
C ARG A 42 11.69 -2.43 -19.24
N ASN A 43 10.43 -2.40 -18.83
CA ASN A 43 9.28 -2.46 -19.74
C ASN A 43 8.61 -1.09 -19.92
N GLY A 44 9.05 -0.05 -19.22
CA GLY A 44 8.36 1.22 -19.17
C GLY A 44 7.02 1.14 -18.41
N ILE A 45 6.21 2.18 -18.57
CA ILE A 45 4.82 2.17 -18.10
C ILE A 45 3.94 1.78 -19.28
N GLU A 46 3.70 0.48 -19.41
CA GLU A 46 2.77 -0.04 -20.41
C GLU A 46 1.37 -0.17 -19.79
N PHE A 47 0.37 0.37 -20.47
CA PHE A 47 -1.05 0.10 -20.20
C PHE A 47 -1.55 -0.90 -21.25
N SER A 48 -1.12 -2.15 -21.17
CA SER A 48 -1.54 -3.20 -22.10
C SER A 48 -2.99 -3.60 -21.83
N LYS A 49 -3.73 -4.03 -22.88
CA LYS A 49 -5.08 -4.61 -22.79
C LYS A 49 -5.08 -6.05 -22.23
N GLY A 50 -4.12 -6.41 -21.37
CA GLY A 50 -4.10 -7.67 -20.63
C GLY A 50 -5.03 -7.65 -19.41
N SER A 51 -5.00 -8.72 -18.60
CA SER A 51 -5.76 -8.79 -17.36
C SER A 51 -5.48 -7.55 -16.49
N PHE A 52 -6.53 -6.89 -15.99
CA PHE A 52 -6.46 -5.60 -15.29
C PHE A 52 -5.44 -5.58 -14.15
N LEU A 53 -5.12 -6.74 -13.57
CA LEU A 53 -4.11 -6.86 -12.53
C LEU A 53 -2.67 -6.89 -13.04
N GLY A 54 -2.33 -7.53 -14.16
CA GLY A 54 -0.93 -7.69 -14.58
C GLY A 54 -0.18 -6.36 -14.74
N ASN A 55 -0.77 -5.43 -15.51
CA ASN A 55 -0.17 -4.11 -15.76
C ASN A 55 -0.42 -3.12 -14.61
N SER A 56 -1.58 -3.19 -13.95
CA SER A 56 -1.90 -2.25 -12.86
C SER A 56 -1.16 -2.57 -11.56
N LEU A 57 -0.83 -3.84 -11.29
CA LEU A 57 -0.13 -4.26 -10.07
C LEU A 57 1.25 -3.61 -9.93
N MET A 58 1.98 -3.43 -11.04
CA MET A 58 3.30 -2.78 -11.00
C MET A 58 3.19 -1.30 -10.62
N LEU A 59 2.26 -0.57 -11.24
CA LEU A 59 2.00 0.83 -10.88
C LEU A 59 1.52 0.97 -9.44
N ILE A 60 0.67 0.06 -8.98
CA ILE A 60 0.22 0.03 -7.58
C ILE A 60 1.39 -0.19 -6.62
N GLY A 61 2.30 -1.11 -6.94
CA GLY A 61 3.53 -1.35 -6.18
C GLY A 61 4.38 -0.08 -6.06
N LEU A 62 4.52 0.70 -7.14
CA LEU A 62 5.21 1.99 -7.07
C LEU A 62 4.47 3.02 -6.21
N ILE A 63 3.16 3.19 -6.39
CA ILE A 63 2.35 4.13 -5.61
C ILE A 63 2.47 3.82 -4.11
N SER A 64 2.38 2.53 -3.77
CA SER A 64 2.58 1.98 -2.43
C SER A 64 3.98 2.31 -1.90
N LEU A 65 5.03 2.02 -2.67
CA LEU A 65 6.41 2.28 -2.31
C LEU A 65 6.67 3.78 -2.06
N ILE A 66 6.17 4.66 -2.94
CA ILE A 66 6.29 6.12 -2.79
C ILE A 66 5.61 6.57 -1.49
N GLY A 67 4.41 6.07 -1.22
CA GLY A 67 3.70 6.31 0.05
C GLY A 67 4.55 5.92 1.26
N LYS A 68 5.15 4.72 1.24
CA LYS A 68 6.03 4.21 2.32
C LYS A 68 7.27 5.08 2.49
N ILE A 69 7.95 5.46 1.40
CA ILE A 69 9.15 6.32 1.46
C ILE A 69 8.81 7.68 2.07
N ILE A 70 7.69 8.29 1.69
CA ILE A 70 7.23 9.55 2.27
C ILE A 70 7.04 9.38 3.79
N LEU A 71 6.32 8.35 4.21
CA LEU A 71 6.06 8.08 5.63
C LEU A 71 7.34 7.78 6.43
N ILE A 72 8.25 6.96 5.90
CA ILE A 72 9.55 6.64 6.50
C ILE A 72 10.37 7.92 6.70
N ARG A 73 10.45 8.78 5.68
CA ARG A 73 11.17 10.07 5.80
C ARG A 73 10.59 10.94 6.93
N LYS A 74 9.28 10.87 7.18
CA LYS A 74 8.64 11.61 8.28
C LYS A 74 8.90 11.03 9.65
N LEU A 75 9.20 9.74 9.79
CA LEU A 75 9.60 9.15 11.08
C LEU A 75 10.85 9.82 11.67
N PHE A 76 11.80 10.22 10.81
CA PHE A 76 13.05 10.86 11.21
C PHE A 76 12.94 12.38 11.40
N SER A 77 11.78 12.98 11.14
CA SER A 77 11.58 14.41 11.34
C SER A 77 11.53 14.77 12.84
N LYS A 78 12.23 15.84 13.24
CA LYS A 78 12.24 16.37 14.62
C LYS A 78 10.84 16.83 15.06
N LYS A 79 10.12 17.53 14.18
CA LYS A 79 8.77 18.07 14.43
C LYS A 79 7.72 17.41 13.54
N ILE A 80 7.36 16.16 13.86
CA ILE A 80 6.44 15.36 13.05
C ILE A 80 5.03 15.97 12.95
N ALA A 81 4.59 16.69 13.98
CA ALA A 81 3.28 17.34 14.03
C ALA A 81 3.14 18.52 13.06
N GLU A 82 4.24 19.18 12.67
CA GLU A 82 4.22 20.27 11.69
C GLU A 82 4.19 19.76 10.24
N LYS A 83 4.33 18.45 10.02
CA LYS A 83 4.40 17.83 8.69
C LYS A 83 3.16 17.00 8.35
N LYS A 84 2.00 17.36 8.91
CA LYS A 84 0.72 16.62 8.76
C LYS A 84 0.37 16.36 7.30
N VAL A 85 0.49 17.38 6.43
CA VAL A 85 0.16 17.28 5.00
C VAL A 85 0.93 16.14 4.33
N ALA A 86 2.24 16.03 4.54
CA ALA A 86 3.03 14.97 3.93
C ALA A 86 2.70 13.58 4.50
N ILE A 87 2.30 13.49 5.77
CA ILE A 87 1.83 12.23 6.36
C ILE A 87 0.49 11.83 5.74
N TYR A 88 -0.44 12.79 5.56
CA TYR A 88 -1.70 12.54 4.87
C TYR A 88 -1.48 12.09 3.43
N ILE A 89 -0.59 12.75 2.67
CA ILE A 89 -0.24 12.32 1.31
C ILE A 89 0.26 10.87 1.32
N GLY A 90 1.19 10.54 2.22
CA GLY A 90 1.69 9.17 2.35
C GLY A 90 0.57 8.16 2.66
N LEU A 91 -0.30 8.47 3.62
CA LEU A 91 -1.44 7.61 3.97
C LEU A 91 -2.44 7.44 2.82
N VAL A 92 -2.75 8.52 2.10
CA VAL A 92 -3.66 8.48 0.94
C VAL A 92 -3.08 7.60 -0.15
N LEU A 93 -1.78 7.69 -0.45
CA LEU A 93 -1.14 6.81 -1.43
C LEU A 93 -1.24 5.32 -1.03
N LEU A 94 -1.00 4.99 0.25
CA LEU A 94 -1.17 3.63 0.75
C LEU A 94 -2.62 3.14 0.66
N PHE A 95 -3.57 4.03 0.96
CA PHE A 95 -4.99 3.73 0.91
C PHE A 95 -5.48 3.51 -0.53
N VAL A 96 -5.08 4.38 -1.47
CA VAL A 96 -5.38 4.23 -2.90
C VAL A 96 -4.80 2.91 -3.42
N ALA A 97 -3.54 2.61 -3.10
CA ALA A 97 -2.93 1.34 -3.50
C ALA A 97 -3.74 0.13 -2.99
N PHE A 98 -4.17 0.17 -1.72
CA PHE A 98 -4.98 -0.89 -1.12
C PHE A 98 -6.36 -1.05 -1.79
N ILE A 99 -7.08 0.06 -2.04
CA ILE A 99 -8.40 0.02 -2.68
C ILE A 99 -8.31 -0.49 -4.12
N VAL A 100 -7.33 -0.04 -4.90
CA VAL A 100 -7.15 -0.49 -6.28
C VAL A 100 -6.85 -2.00 -6.32
N ILE A 101 -6.06 -2.52 -5.38
CA ILE A 101 -5.83 -3.97 -5.25
C ILE A 101 -7.15 -4.70 -4.98
N ILE A 102 -7.96 -4.24 -4.02
CA ILE A 102 -9.24 -4.88 -3.71
C ILE A 102 -10.14 -4.91 -4.95
N ILE A 103 -10.23 -3.79 -5.68
CA ILE A 103 -11.04 -3.71 -6.91
C ILE A 103 -10.52 -4.70 -7.96
N GLY A 104 -9.20 -4.80 -8.13
CA GLY A 104 -8.60 -5.75 -9.05
C GLY A 104 -8.91 -7.20 -8.66
N VAL A 105 -8.74 -7.55 -7.38
CA VAL A 105 -9.00 -8.90 -6.87
C VAL A 105 -10.49 -9.26 -6.92
N LEU A 106 -11.38 -8.27 -6.75
CA LEU A 106 -12.84 -8.45 -6.83
C LEU A 106 -13.31 -8.96 -8.19
N GLN A 107 -12.59 -8.65 -9.26
CA GLN A 107 -12.91 -9.11 -10.61
C GLN A 107 -12.56 -10.58 -10.86
N ILE A 108 -11.90 -11.25 -9.91
CA ILE A 108 -11.41 -12.63 -10.08
C ILE A 108 -12.18 -13.60 -9.20
N ASP A 109 -12.08 -13.42 -7.88
CA ASP A 109 -12.50 -14.45 -6.93
C ASP A 109 -12.81 -13.86 -5.54
N THR A 110 -13.96 -14.25 -4.98
CA THR A 110 -14.46 -13.73 -3.70
C THR A 110 -13.61 -14.18 -2.50
N PHE A 111 -13.02 -15.37 -2.55
CA PHE A 111 -12.14 -15.86 -1.48
C PHE A 111 -10.83 -15.06 -1.45
N LEU A 112 -10.25 -14.75 -2.62
CA LEU A 112 -9.07 -13.87 -2.70
C LEU A 112 -9.35 -12.47 -2.16
N VAL A 113 -10.55 -11.93 -2.39
CA VAL A 113 -10.99 -10.65 -1.80
C VAL A 113 -11.01 -10.75 -0.28
N ALA A 114 -11.60 -11.81 0.28
CA ALA A 114 -11.69 -11.99 1.72
C ALA A 114 -10.31 -12.02 2.39
N VAL A 115 -9.35 -12.74 1.80
CA VAL A 115 -7.96 -12.80 2.29
C VAL A 115 -7.26 -11.45 2.16
N THR A 116 -7.38 -10.79 1.02
CA THR A 116 -6.71 -9.51 0.73
C THR A 116 -7.26 -8.39 1.62
N PHE A 117 -8.58 -8.26 1.70
CA PHE A 117 -9.24 -7.29 2.56
C PHE A 117 -8.99 -7.59 4.04
N GLY A 118 -9.14 -8.86 4.46
CA GLY A 118 -8.95 -9.29 5.84
C GLY A 118 -7.55 -8.99 6.36
N SER A 119 -6.51 -9.28 5.55
CA SER A 119 -5.13 -8.95 5.90
C SER A 119 -4.84 -7.44 5.92
N GLY A 120 -5.65 -6.62 5.25
CA GLY A 120 -5.56 -5.16 5.27
C GLY A 120 -6.27 -4.47 6.45
N ILE A 121 -7.12 -5.16 7.21
CA ILE A 121 -7.84 -4.58 8.36
C ILE A 121 -6.87 -3.98 9.39
N PRO A 122 -5.80 -4.66 9.83
CA PRO A 122 -4.83 -4.07 10.76
C PRO A 122 -4.23 -2.75 10.25
N PHE A 123 -3.92 -2.68 8.95
CA PHE A 123 -3.44 -1.46 8.32
C PHE A 123 -4.46 -0.32 8.44
N LEU A 124 -5.74 -0.57 8.12
CA LEU A 124 -6.80 0.44 8.22
C LEU A 124 -6.97 0.97 9.64
N MET A 125 -6.98 0.08 10.63
CA MET A 125 -7.09 0.46 12.04
C MET A 125 -5.94 1.38 12.47
N TYR A 126 -4.71 1.04 12.10
CA TYR A 126 -3.54 1.84 12.46
C TYR A 126 -3.46 3.14 11.66
N ALA A 127 -3.87 3.16 10.39
CA ALA A 127 -3.99 4.38 9.61
C ALA A 127 -4.98 5.35 10.26
N GLY A 128 -6.17 4.88 10.66
CA GLY A 128 -7.15 5.68 11.42
C GLY A 128 -6.58 6.20 12.75
N ARG A 129 -5.82 5.37 13.47
CA ARG A 129 -5.11 5.80 14.68
C ARG A 129 -4.09 6.91 14.41
N VAL A 130 -3.35 6.87 13.30
CA VAL A 130 -2.42 7.94 12.92
C VAL A 130 -3.19 9.24 12.67
N VAL A 131 -4.29 9.20 11.93
CA VAL A 131 -5.15 10.36 11.67
C VAL A 131 -5.66 10.97 12.97
N TYR A 132 -6.20 10.15 13.87
CA TYR A 132 -6.67 10.60 15.19
C TYR A 132 -5.57 11.31 15.99
N LEU A 133 -4.36 10.73 16.03
CA LEU A 133 -3.22 11.31 16.75
C LEU A 133 -2.69 12.60 16.11
N LEU A 134 -2.90 12.80 14.80
CA LEU A 134 -2.57 14.05 14.11
C LEU A 134 -3.57 15.17 14.39
N GLN A 135 -4.83 14.84 14.66
CA GLN A 135 -5.88 15.82 14.96
C GLN A 135 -5.86 16.26 16.42
N LYS A 136 -5.54 15.36 17.35
CA LYS A 136 -5.45 15.66 18.80
C LYS A 136 -4.26 16.55 19.18
N LYS A 137 -3.29 16.73 18.28
CA LYS A 137 -2.08 17.52 18.48
C LYS A 137 -2.05 18.74 17.59
#